data_AF-C9LW47-F1
#
_entry.id   AF-C9LW47-F1
#
_cell.length_a   1.000
_cell.length_b   1.000
_cell.length_c   1.000
_cell.angle_alpha   90.00
_cell.angle_beta   90.00
_cell.angle_gamma   90.00
#
_symmetry.space_group_name_H-M   'P 1'
#
loop_
_entity.id
_entity.type
_entity.pdbx_description
1 polymer ?
#
loop_
_entity_poly.entity_id
_entity_poly.type
_entity_poly.pdbx_seq_one_letter_code
_entity_poly.pdbx_strand_id
1 'polypeptide(L)'
;MKLKKVLSVTFAMLALSSSLCFASVERYSISETVMKTKCTDQARSSVYVKNSSSYTEYWCTRSGPSAAHEIAEELSDGVEVYTPNKVIYNTWKAMGAVRDLGSVRVPGVDVYHFIFAAPNALPN
;
A
#
# COMPACT_ATOMS: atom_id res chain seq x y z
N MET A 1 -47.89 -15.27 -28.48
CA MET A 1 -46.62 -14.54 -28.25
C MET A 1 -46.67 -13.86 -26.89
N LYS A 2 -45.80 -14.25 -25.95
CA LYS A 2 -45.62 -13.57 -24.65
C LYS A 2 -44.13 -13.56 -24.31
N LEU A 3 -43.42 -12.51 -24.75
CA LEU A 3 -42.09 -12.19 -24.24
C LEU A 3 -42.23 -11.12 -23.16
N LYS A 4 -41.84 -11.48 -21.95
CA LYS A 4 -41.89 -10.63 -20.76
C LYS A 4 -40.77 -9.59 -20.86
N LYS A 5 -41.15 -8.30 -20.81
CA LYS A 5 -40.26 -7.17 -20.59
C LYS A 5 -39.69 -7.24 -19.19
N VAL A 6 -38.46 -7.71 -19.04
CA VAL A 6 -37.66 -7.49 -17.82
C VAL A 6 -36.21 -7.38 -18.25
N LEU A 7 -35.68 -6.15 -18.33
CA LEU A 7 -34.30 -5.82 -17.96
C LEU A 7 -34.13 -4.30 -18.04
N SER A 8 -34.72 -3.60 -17.08
CA SER A 8 -34.60 -2.15 -16.90
C SER A 8 -34.23 -1.87 -15.45
N VAL A 9 -33.03 -2.29 -15.01
CA VAL A 9 -32.49 -1.87 -13.69
C VAL A 9 -30.94 -1.79 -13.65
N THR A 10 -30.20 -2.42 -14.57
CA THR A 10 -28.74 -2.57 -14.42
C THR A 10 -27.92 -1.29 -14.65
N PHE A 11 -28.50 -0.22 -15.21
CA PHE A 11 -27.75 1.02 -15.48
C PHE A 11 -27.67 2.01 -14.29
N ALA A 12 -28.36 1.74 -13.18
CA ALA A 12 -28.37 2.66 -12.03
C ALA A 12 -27.28 2.39 -10.97
N MET A 13 -26.51 1.30 -11.11
CA MET A 13 -25.45 0.95 -10.14
C MET A 13 -24.08 1.58 -10.47
N LEU A 14 -23.99 2.40 -11.51
CA LEU A 14 -22.79 3.18 -11.85
C LEU A 14 -22.78 4.59 -11.21
N ALA A 15 -23.83 4.95 -10.48
CA ALA A 15 -24.02 6.31 -9.94
C ALA A 15 -23.93 6.39 -8.40
N LEU A 16 -23.38 5.36 -7.73
CA LEU A 16 -23.23 5.35 -6.27
C LEU A 16 -21.78 5.13 -5.82
N SER A 17 -20.85 5.91 -6.37
CA SER A 17 -19.52 6.12 -5.77
C SER A 17 -19.06 7.55 -6.02
N SER A 18 -19.96 8.51 -5.83
CA SER A 18 -19.62 9.92 -5.65
C SER A 18 -19.04 10.13 -4.24
N SER A 19 -17.84 9.59 -4.03
CA SER A 19 -16.88 10.00 -3.01
C SER A 19 -15.49 9.52 -3.45
N LEU A 20 -15.05 10.00 -4.61
CA LEU A 20 -13.69 9.78 -5.11
C LEU A 20 -12.71 10.62 -4.27
N CYS A 21 -12.45 10.18 -3.03
CA CYS A 21 -11.14 10.42 -2.46
C CYS A 21 -10.16 9.68 -3.38
N PHE A 22 -9.39 10.42 -4.17
CA PHE A 22 -8.35 9.86 -5.04
C PHE A 22 -7.16 9.36 -4.20
N ALA A 23 -7.41 8.48 -3.22
CA ALA A 23 -6.41 7.62 -2.62
C ALA A 23 -6.46 6.31 -3.41
N SER A 24 -5.57 6.17 -4.39
CA SER A 24 -5.56 5.02 -5.30
C SER A 24 -4.54 4.00 -4.81
N VAL A 25 -4.66 3.60 -3.54
CA VAL A 25 -3.82 2.54 -2.98
C VAL A 25 -4.50 1.20 -3.23
N GLU A 26 -3.93 0.44 -4.15
CA GLU A 26 -4.38 -0.91 -4.44
C GLU A 26 -3.64 -1.91 -3.55
N ARG A 27 -4.36 -2.97 -3.16
CA ARG A 27 -3.85 -3.98 -2.24
C ARG A 27 -3.77 -5.34 -2.93
N TYR A 28 -2.61 -5.97 -2.88
CA TYR A 28 -2.37 -7.27 -3.47
C TYR A 28 -1.79 -8.24 -2.46
N SER A 29 -2.38 -9.43 -2.31
CA SER A 29 -1.72 -10.52 -1.58
C SER A 29 -0.71 -11.20 -2.50
N ILE A 30 0.56 -11.18 -2.12
CA ILE A 30 1.68 -11.69 -2.91
C ILE A 30 2.57 -12.63 -2.09
N SER A 31 3.28 -13.53 -2.77
CA SER A 31 4.28 -14.38 -2.14
C SER A 31 5.58 -13.63 -1.88
N GLU A 32 6.44 -14.17 -1.01
CA GLU A 32 7.77 -13.61 -0.73
C GLU A 32 8.62 -13.49 -2.00
N THR A 33 8.56 -14.49 -2.89
CA THR A 33 9.29 -14.46 -4.16
C THR A 33 8.86 -13.29 -5.04
N VAL A 34 7.54 -13.03 -5.13
CA VAL A 34 7.02 -11.89 -5.91
C VAL A 34 7.41 -10.57 -5.25
N MET A 35 7.35 -10.47 -3.92
CA MET A 35 7.81 -9.30 -3.17
C MET A 35 9.28 -9.01 -3.49
N LYS A 36 10.17 -10.01 -3.38
CA LYS A 36 11.59 -9.87 -3.69
C LYS A 36 11.82 -9.41 -5.13
N THR A 37 11.11 -9.97 -6.10
CA THR A 37 11.20 -9.52 -7.50
C THR A 37 10.78 -8.05 -7.64
N LYS A 38 9.64 -7.65 -7.08
CA LYS A 38 9.16 -6.26 -7.18
C LYS A 38 10.05 -5.27 -6.40
N CYS A 39 10.71 -5.71 -5.34
CA CYS A 39 11.69 -4.92 -4.60
C CYS A 39 12.94 -4.55 -5.40
N THR A 40 13.19 -5.18 -6.56
CA THR A 40 14.28 -4.77 -7.45
C THR A 40 14.01 -3.42 -8.13
N ASP A 41 12.75 -3.00 -8.21
CA ASP A 41 12.34 -1.69 -8.70
C ASP A 41 12.25 -0.67 -7.54
N GLN A 42 13.31 0.11 -7.37
CA GLN A 42 13.41 1.16 -6.33
C GLN A 42 12.49 2.36 -6.59
N ALA A 43 12.04 2.57 -7.83
CA ALA A 43 11.13 3.66 -8.18
C ALA A 43 9.66 3.30 -7.90
N ARG A 44 9.36 2.01 -7.69
CA ARG A 44 8.02 1.53 -7.41
C ARG A 44 7.43 2.19 -6.18
N SER A 45 6.27 2.81 -6.32
CA SER A 45 5.47 3.37 -5.20
C SER A 45 4.74 2.25 -4.44
N SER A 46 5.49 1.26 -3.95
CA SER A 46 4.93 0.12 -3.23
C SER A 46 5.57 -0.04 -1.86
N VAL A 47 4.74 -0.51 -0.95
CA VAL A 47 5.11 -0.95 0.39
C VAL A 47 4.59 -2.36 0.60
N TYR A 48 5.37 -3.21 1.25
CA TYR A 48 5.01 -4.60 1.50
C TYR A 48 4.90 -4.81 3.01
N VAL A 49 3.71 -5.20 3.45
CA VAL A 49 3.44 -5.55 4.84
C VAL A 49 3.48 -7.06 4.97
N LYS A 50 4.22 -7.57 5.96
CA LYS A 50 4.29 -9.00 6.19
C LYS A 50 3.02 -9.50 6.88
N ASN A 51 2.43 -10.53 6.30
CA ASN A 51 1.39 -11.36 6.89
C ASN A 51 1.95 -12.75 7.17
N SER A 52 1.32 -13.52 8.05
CA SER A 52 1.81 -14.83 8.56
C SER A 52 2.71 -15.62 7.59
N SER A 53 2.24 -15.90 6.37
CA SER A 53 2.99 -16.62 5.33
C SER A 53 3.07 -15.90 3.97
N SER A 54 2.65 -14.63 3.89
CA SER A 54 2.58 -13.87 2.64
C SER A 54 2.86 -12.38 2.88
N TYR A 55 2.77 -11.57 1.84
CA TYR A 55 2.88 -10.12 1.96
C TYR A 55 1.64 -9.46 1.37
N THR A 56 1.10 -8.44 2.03
CA THR A 56 0.19 -7.50 1.39
C THR A 56 1.02 -6.37 0.80
N GLU A 57 1.01 -6.24 -0.52
CA GLU A 57 1.52 -5.06 -1.21
C GLU A 57 0.46 -3.96 -1.20
N TYR A 58 0.87 -2.77 -0.79
CA TYR A 58 0.14 -1.52 -0.93
C TYR A 58 0.83 -0.74 -2.05
N TRP A 59 0.20 -0.66 -3.21
CA TRP A 59 0.72 0.04 -4.37
C TRP A 59 -0.09 1.30 -4.63
N CYS A 60 0.58 2.45 -4.71
CA CYS A 60 -0.05 3.71 -5.08
C CYS A 60 0.27 4.05 -6.54
N THR A 61 -0.73 4.53 -7.28
CA THR A 61 -0.54 5.01 -8.65
C THR A 61 0.21 6.35 -8.72
N ARG A 62 0.20 7.12 -7.62
CA ARG A 62 1.03 8.33 -7.48
C ARG A 62 2.47 7.98 -7.12
N SER A 63 3.35 8.99 -7.10
CA SER A 63 4.75 8.82 -6.74
C SER A 63 5.21 9.88 -5.75
N GLY A 64 6.40 9.67 -5.19
CA GLY A 64 7.02 10.60 -4.26
C GLY A 64 6.29 10.70 -2.91
N PRO A 65 6.34 11.86 -2.24
CA PRO A 65 5.74 12.05 -0.91
C PRO A 65 4.23 11.79 -0.88
N SER A 66 3.50 12.12 -1.95
CA SER A 66 2.05 11.87 -2.03
C SER A 66 1.71 10.39 -1.90
N ALA A 67 2.49 9.50 -2.54
CA ALA A 67 2.32 8.06 -2.40
C ALA A 67 2.60 7.58 -0.97
N ALA A 68 3.59 8.19 -0.30
CA ALA A 68 3.89 7.87 1.10
C ALA A 68 2.72 8.23 2.02
N HIS A 69 2.10 9.40 1.84
CA HIS A 69 0.94 9.82 2.64
C HIS A 69 -0.28 8.91 2.41
N GLU A 70 -0.63 8.64 1.15
CA GLU A 70 -1.77 7.78 0.83
C GLU A 70 -1.60 6.36 1.37
N ILE A 71 -0.40 5.77 1.23
CA ILE A 71 -0.14 4.44 1.77
C ILE A 71 -0.20 4.46 3.30
N ALA A 72 0.34 5.50 3.96
CA ALA A 72 0.31 5.61 5.42
C ALA A 72 -1.11 5.66 5.99
N GLU A 73 -2.06 6.31 5.29
CA GLU A 73 -3.48 6.34 5.69
C GLU A 73 -4.13 4.96 5.71
N GLU A 74 -3.58 4.02 4.95
CA GLU A 74 -4.11 2.67 4.77
C GLU A 74 -3.44 1.61 5.67
N LEU A 75 -2.39 2.01 6.39
CA LEU A 75 -1.62 1.14 7.28
C LEU A 75 -2.08 1.26 8.73
N SER A 76 -2.12 0.12 9.41
CA SER A 76 -2.33 0.05 10.85
C SER A 76 -1.03 0.32 11.60
N ASP A 77 -1.13 0.83 12.83
CA ASP A 77 0.03 0.99 13.71
C ASP A 77 0.68 -0.36 14.05
N GLY A 78 2.01 -0.38 14.15
CA GLY A 78 2.76 -1.55 14.60
C GLY A 78 3.02 -2.62 13.53
N VAL A 79 2.62 -2.40 12.27
CA VAL A 79 2.85 -3.37 11.19
C VAL A 79 4.30 -3.39 10.73
N GLU A 80 4.79 -4.58 10.39
CA GLU A 80 6.14 -4.80 9.85
C GLU A 80 6.16 -4.51 8.35
N VAL A 81 7.02 -3.59 7.94
CA VAL A 81 7.02 -2.98 6.61
C VAL A 81 8.35 -3.12 5.90
N TYR A 82 8.26 -3.39 4.59
CA TYR A 82 9.36 -3.40 3.66
C TYR A 82 9.09 -2.43 2.50
N THR A 83 10.09 -1.65 2.09
CA THR A 83 10.02 -0.90 0.83
C THR A 83 11.41 -0.68 0.25
N PRO A 84 11.61 -0.82 -1.08
CA PRO A 84 12.84 -0.40 -1.74
C PRO A 84 12.86 1.11 -2.01
N ASN A 85 11.72 1.80 -1.82
CA ASN A 85 11.56 3.19 -2.22
C ASN A 85 12.04 4.14 -1.12
N LYS A 86 13.22 4.73 -1.34
CA LYS A 86 13.84 5.68 -0.41
C LYS A 86 12.99 6.92 -0.14
N VAL A 87 12.17 7.36 -1.11
CA VAL A 87 11.33 8.55 -0.93
C VAL A 87 10.22 8.27 0.08
N ILE A 88 9.57 7.11 0.00
CA ILE A 88 8.56 6.68 0.97
C ILE A 88 9.19 6.57 2.36
N TYR A 89 10.30 5.82 2.47
CA TYR A 89 11.01 5.63 3.73
C TYR A 89 11.41 6.97 4.38
N ASN A 90 12.04 7.87 3.63
CA ASN A 90 12.48 9.17 4.16
C ASN A 90 11.30 10.08 4.56
N THR A 91 10.20 10.04 3.80
CA THR A 91 8.99 10.81 4.12
C THR A 91 8.42 10.36 5.47
N TRP A 92 8.26 9.05 5.67
CA TRP A 92 7.78 8.51 6.94
C TRP A 92 8.77 8.71 8.08
N LYS A 93 10.07 8.63 7.81
CA LYS A 93 11.09 8.95 8.82
C LYS A 93 11.00 10.40 9.28
N ALA A 94 10.79 11.34 8.36
CA ALA A 94 10.58 12.75 8.69
C ALA A 94 9.29 13.00 9.49
N MET A 95 8.27 12.16 9.31
CA MET A 95 7.02 12.18 10.07
C MET A 95 7.11 11.50 11.44
N GLY A 96 8.25 10.87 11.78
CA GLY A 96 8.38 10.06 12.99
C GLY A 96 7.65 8.71 12.92
N ALA A 97 7.25 8.27 11.73
CA ALA A 97 6.44 7.07 11.50
C ALA A 97 7.24 5.78 11.30
N VAL A 98 8.54 5.81 11.59
CA VAL A 98 9.48 4.72 11.32
C VAL A 98 10.18 4.30 12.60
N ARG A 99 10.03 3.04 12.98
CA ARG A 99 10.86 2.36 13.97
C ARG A 99 11.77 1.38 13.24
N ASP A 100 13.00 1.81 12.96
CA ASP A 100 13.97 1.08 12.14
C ASP A 100 14.26 -0.33 12.70
N LEU A 101 14.18 -1.35 11.84
CA LEU A 101 14.63 -2.72 12.13
C LEU A 101 15.90 -3.08 11.34
N GLY A 102 16.18 -2.35 10.26
CA GLY A 102 17.40 -2.48 9.46
C GLY A 102 17.11 -2.44 7.97
N SER A 103 17.89 -3.21 7.21
CA SER A 103 17.65 -3.44 5.79
C SER A 103 17.78 -4.91 5.44
N VAL A 104 17.00 -5.35 4.45
CA VAL A 104 17.10 -6.68 3.86
C VAL A 104 17.74 -6.53 2.49
N ARG A 105 18.77 -7.34 2.22
CA ARG A 105 19.40 -7.37 0.90
C ARG A 105 18.58 -8.27 -0.03
N VAL A 106 17.92 -7.65 -1.00
CA VAL A 106 17.43 -8.31 -2.21
C VAL A 106 18.53 -8.17 -3.29
N PRO A 107 18.68 -9.09 -4.26
CA PRO A 107 19.76 -8.99 -5.24
C PRO A 107 19.88 -7.59 -5.87
N GLY A 108 20.98 -6.90 -5.57
CA GLY A 108 21.28 -5.56 -6.07
C GLY A 108 20.57 -4.38 -5.39
N VAL A 109 19.69 -4.60 -4.41
CA VAL A 109 18.89 -3.53 -3.78
C VAL A 109 18.80 -3.70 -2.26
N ASP A 110 19.06 -2.63 -1.52
CA ASP A 110 18.76 -2.54 -0.09
C ASP A 110 17.29 -2.18 0.11
N VAL A 111 16.53 -3.08 0.73
CA VAL A 111 15.13 -2.88 1.07
C VAL A 111 15.05 -2.40 2.52
N TYR A 112 14.47 -1.23 2.74
CA TYR A 112 14.26 -0.69 4.08
C TYR A 112 13.26 -1.56 4.82
N HIS A 113 13.59 -1.91 6.06
CA HIS A 113 12.80 -2.79 6.92
C HIS A 113 12.59 -2.12 8.28
N PHE A 114 11.33 -1.91 8.67
CA PHE A 114 10.97 -1.17 9.87
C PHE A 114 9.55 -1.53 10.35
N ILE A 115 9.23 -1.15 11.58
CA ILE A 115 7.85 -1.12 12.07
C ILE A 115 7.26 0.25 11.76
N PHE A 116 6.08 0.28 11.11
CA PHE A 116 5.34 1.52 10.89
C PHE A 116 4.71 1.98 12.21
N ALA A 117 4.92 3.25 12.55
CA ALA A 117 4.33 3.91 13.71
C ALA A 117 3.33 4.95 13.20
N ALA A 118 2.03 4.72 13.37
CA ALA A 118 1.02 5.64 12.86
C ALA A 118 1.18 7.02 13.52
N PRO A 119 1.31 8.13 12.75
CA PRO A 119 1.61 9.46 13.30
C PRO A 119 0.60 10.03 14.32
N ASN A 120 -0.54 9.36 14.56
CA ASN A 120 -1.62 9.83 15.44
C ASN A 120 -2.18 8.75 16.38
N ALA A 121 -1.41 7.70 16.69
CA ALA A 121 -1.79 6.79 17.78
C ALA A 121 -1.57 7.49 19.13
N LEU A 122 -2.48 8.41 19.48
CA LEU A 122 -2.59 8.90 20.85
C LEU A 122 -2.75 7.69 21.77
N PRO A 123 -1.94 7.57 22.84
CA PRO A 123 -2.21 6.56 23.85
C PRO A 123 -3.58 6.86 24.47
N ASN A 124 -4.50 5.90 24.38
CA ASN A 124 -5.73 5.91 25.16
C ASN A 124 -5.40 5.78 26.66
#